data_AF-A0AAD6K421-F1
#
_entry.id   AF-A0AAD6K421-F1
#
_cell.length_a   1.000
_cell.length_b   1.000
_cell.length_c   1.000
_cell.angle_alpha   90.00
_cell.angle_beta   90.00
_cell.angle_gamma   90.00
#
_symmetry.space_group_name_H-M   'P 1'
#
loop_
_entity.id
_entity.type
_entity.pdbx_description
1 polymer ?
#
loop_
_entity_poly.entity_id
_entity_poly.type
_entity_poly.pdbx_seq_one_letter_code
_entity_poly.pdbx_strand_id
1 'polypeptide(L)'
;MHESGELREVFRDHGIDTIDSVDPKVSGSENGKGGITQSTGLSTTLTSRLESLVNSNPVMLFMKGKPTEPKCGFSGKVVAILQEEKVTFESFDILTDEEVRQGLKVYSNWSSYPQLYIKGELIGGSDIVLEMQKSGELKRILVEKGIIQKETPEDRLKSLITSSPVMLFMKGNPRNPQMWFQLQSCECPEGEWCQFWVL
;
A
#
# COMPACT_ATOMS: atom_id res chain seq x y z
N MET A 1 -45.94 26.24 -5.46
CA MET A 1 -46.64 25.07 -4.90
C MET A 1 -46.22 23.87 -5.71
N HIS A 2 -45.30 23.04 -5.20
CA HIS A 2 -45.28 21.61 -5.47
C HIS A 2 -44.57 20.96 -4.28
N GLU A 3 -45.39 20.24 -3.54
CA GLU A 3 -45.21 19.73 -2.19
C GLU A 3 -44.37 18.46 -2.20
N SER A 4 -43.64 18.25 -1.12
CA SER A 4 -42.76 17.12 -0.90
C SER A 4 -43.52 16.01 -0.18
N GLY A 5 -43.37 14.78 -0.66
CA GLY A 5 -43.74 13.58 0.06
C GLY A 5 -45.01 12.90 -0.45
N GLU A 6 -44.84 11.81 -1.19
CA GLU A 6 -45.74 10.64 -1.22
C GLU A 6 -45.20 9.62 -2.24
N LEU A 7 -44.07 8.98 -1.91
CA LEU A 7 -43.60 7.77 -2.64
C LEU A 7 -43.11 6.69 -1.67
N ARG A 8 -43.79 6.59 -0.52
CA ARG A 8 -43.59 5.53 0.48
C ARG A 8 -44.70 4.48 0.52
N GLU A 9 -45.60 4.47 -0.47
CA GLU A 9 -46.75 3.55 -0.50
C GLU A 9 -46.86 2.67 -1.75
N VAL A 10 -45.76 2.04 -2.21
CA VAL A 10 -45.85 1.05 -3.32
C VAL A 10 -45.15 -0.29 -3.06
N PHE A 11 -44.38 -0.47 -1.99
CA PHE A 11 -43.71 -1.76 -1.72
C PHE A 11 -44.21 -2.45 -0.44
N ARG A 12 -45.54 -2.58 -0.30
CA ARG A 12 -46.20 -3.39 0.72
C ARG A 12 -46.68 -4.77 0.19
N ASP A 13 -46.45 -5.09 -1.09
CA ASP A 13 -47.01 -6.27 -1.75
C ASP A 13 -46.14 -7.55 -1.76
N HIS A 14 -45.03 -7.60 -1.01
CA HIS A 14 -44.15 -8.78 -1.01
C HIS A 14 -43.98 -9.46 0.37
N GLY A 15 -45.06 -9.50 1.17
CA GLY A 15 -45.30 -10.53 2.19
C GLY A 15 -44.11 -11.04 3.00
N ILE A 16 -43.59 -10.22 3.92
CA ILE A 16 -42.69 -10.69 4.98
C ILE A 16 -43.36 -10.38 6.32
N ASP A 17 -43.73 -11.44 7.04
CA ASP A 17 -44.34 -11.39 8.37
C ASP A 17 -43.43 -10.70 9.39
N THR A 18 -44.00 -9.73 10.08
CA THR A 18 -43.46 -9.08 11.26
C THR A 18 -43.62 -9.99 12.48
N ILE A 19 -42.52 -10.30 13.17
CA ILE A 19 -42.57 -10.88 14.51
C ILE A 19 -42.56 -9.73 15.52
N ASP A 20 -43.68 -9.59 16.22
CA ASP A 20 -43.95 -8.64 17.28
C ASP A 20 -43.05 -8.85 18.50
N SER A 21 -42.76 -7.73 19.16
CA SER A 21 -42.05 -7.65 20.43
C SER A 21 -43.01 -7.83 21.61
N VAL A 22 -42.71 -8.69 22.59
CA VAL A 22 -43.16 -8.55 23.99
C VAL A 22 -42.14 -9.17 24.97
N ASP A 23 -41.64 -8.35 25.90
CA ASP A 23 -40.65 -8.59 27.00
C ASP A 23 -41.23 -9.39 28.22
N PRO A 24 -40.61 -9.43 29.44
CA PRO A 24 -39.31 -9.97 29.90
C PRO A 24 -39.42 -10.89 31.15
N LYS A 25 -38.42 -11.75 31.46
CA LYS A 25 -38.15 -12.17 32.87
C LYS A 25 -36.72 -12.69 33.14
N VAL A 26 -36.16 -12.13 34.21
CA VAL A 26 -34.79 -12.23 34.78
C VAL A 26 -34.51 -13.52 35.56
N SER A 27 -33.25 -14.01 35.52
CA SER A 27 -32.32 -14.29 36.67
C SER A 27 -31.12 -15.14 36.20
N GLY A 28 -29.87 -14.62 36.22
CA GLY A 28 -28.81 -14.85 37.24
C GLY A 28 -27.93 -16.07 36.86
N SER A 29 -26.59 -16.12 36.81
CA SER A 29 -25.48 -15.35 37.42
C SER A 29 -24.15 -15.67 36.68
N GLU A 30 -23.23 -14.68 36.62
CA GLU A 30 -21.73 -14.74 36.56
C GLU A 30 -21.03 -15.51 35.40
N ASN A 31 -19.92 -15.10 34.75
CA ASN A 31 -18.83 -14.15 35.03
C ASN A 31 -18.02 -13.91 33.71
N GLY A 32 -17.45 -12.72 33.44
CA GLY A 32 -16.38 -12.57 32.43
C GLY A 32 -16.47 -11.45 31.36
N LYS A 33 -16.26 -10.20 31.79
CA LYS A 33 -15.48 -9.11 31.15
C LYS A 33 -15.32 -9.08 29.60
N GLY A 34 -16.14 -8.24 28.95
CA GLY A 34 -15.67 -7.24 27.97
C GLY A 34 -15.75 -7.56 26.48
N GLY A 35 -16.59 -6.81 25.76
CA GLY A 35 -16.41 -6.51 24.33
C GLY A 35 -17.44 -7.14 23.39
N ILE A 36 -18.58 -6.47 23.24
CA ILE A 36 -19.55 -6.74 22.16
C ILE A 36 -18.92 -6.28 20.85
N THR A 37 -18.72 -7.19 19.91
CA THR A 37 -18.66 -6.87 18.48
C THR A 37 -19.41 -7.96 17.76
N GLN A 38 -20.54 -7.60 17.16
CA GLN A 38 -21.25 -8.47 16.23
C GLN A 38 -20.33 -8.71 15.03
N SER A 39 -19.59 -9.83 15.04
CA SER A 39 -18.72 -10.24 13.94
C SER A 39 -19.43 -11.31 13.11
N THR A 40 -19.77 -10.94 11.88
CA THR A 40 -20.24 -11.82 10.81
C THR A 40 -19.33 -13.05 10.72
N GLY A 41 -19.91 -14.25 10.82
CA GLY A 41 -19.22 -15.52 11.09
C GLY A 41 -18.01 -15.82 10.21
N LEU A 42 -16.82 -15.51 10.73
CA LEU A 42 -15.55 -16.04 10.23
C LEU A 42 -15.01 -17.01 11.28
N SER A 43 -14.65 -18.22 10.85
CA SER A 43 -14.00 -19.19 11.75
C SER A 43 -12.68 -18.62 12.24
N THR A 44 -12.38 -18.78 13.54
CA THR A 44 -11.12 -18.31 14.15
C THR A 44 -9.90 -18.85 13.40
N THR A 45 -9.96 -20.10 12.95
CA THR A 45 -8.92 -20.75 12.13
C THR A 45 -8.70 -20.04 10.78
N LEU A 46 -9.77 -19.58 10.13
CA LEU A 46 -9.66 -18.87 8.85
C LEU A 46 -9.03 -17.49 9.04
N THR A 47 -9.41 -16.78 10.10
CA THR A 47 -8.85 -15.46 10.42
C THR A 47 -7.34 -15.54 10.60
N SER A 48 -6.84 -16.51 11.38
CA SER A 48 -5.40 -16.71 11.57
C SER A 48 -4.68 -17.08 10.28
N ARG A 49 -5.32 -17.88 9.40
CA ARG A 49 -4.76 -18.20 8.08
C ARG A 49 -4.65 -16.96 7.19
N LEU A 50 -5.66 -16.09 7.19
CA LEU A 50 -5.63 -14.83 6.44
C LEU A 50 -4.55 -13.90 6.96
N GLU A 51 -4.44 -13.75 8.28
CA GLU A 51 -3.42 -12.92 8.90
C GLU A 51 -2.00 -13.41 8.55
N SER A 52 -1.77 -14.73 8.61
CA SER A 52 -0.50 -15.31 8.18
C SER A 52 -0.22 -15.10 6.69
N LEU A 53 -1.26 -15.11 5.84
CA LEU A 53 -1.13 -14.90 4.40
C LEU A 53 -0.82 -13.44 4.06
N VAL A 54 -1.50 -12.49 4.71
CA VAL A 54 -1.26 -11.06 4.50
C VAL A 54 0.13 -10.66 5.01
N ASN A 55 0.59 -11.28 6.09
CA ASN A 55 1.90 -11.02 6.68
C ASN A 55 3.03 -11.91 6.10
N SER A 56 2.74 -12.78 5.13
CA SER A 56 3.75 -13.69 4.59
C SER A 56 4.88 -12.94 3.86
N ASN A 57 4.55 -11.78 3.27
CA ASN A 57 5.51 -10.90 2.63
C ASN A 57 5.27 -9.43 3.00
N PRO A 58 6.32 -8.59 2.94
CA PRO A 58 6.19 -7.15 3.22
C PRO A 58 5.26 -6.42 2.26
N VAL A 59 5.12 -6.90 1.02
CA VAL A 59 4.17 -6.36 0.04
C VAL A 59 3.41 -7.53 -0.56
N MET A 60 2.11 -7.60 -0.28
CA MET A 60 1.20 -8.66 -0.72
C MET A 60 0.09 -8.08 -1.58
N LEU A 61 -0.05 -8.59 -2.81
CA LEU A 61 -1.09 -8.19 -3.75
C LEU A 61 -2.10 -9.32 -3.95
N PHE A 62 -3.33 -9.12 -3.49
CA PHE A 62 -4.45 -10.03 -3.76
C PHE A 62 -5.15 -9.59 -5.04
N MET A 63 -5.08 -10.41 -6.08
CA MET A 63 -5.55 -10.06 -7.42
C MET A 63 -6.27 -11.22 -8.11
N LYS A 64 -6.92 -10.92 -9.23
CA LYS A 64 -7.54 -11.93 -10.11
C LYS A 64 -6.53 -12.36 -11.18
N GLY A 65 -6.08 -13.60 -11.13
CA GLY A 65 -5.00 -14.11 -11.98
C GLY A 65 -3.62 -13.89 -11.36
N LYS A 66 -2.58 -13.91 -12.19
CA LYS A 66 -1.16 -13.78 -11.78
C LYS A 66 -0.54 -12.49 -12.32
N PRO A 67 0.57 -12.00 -11.76
CA PRO A 67 1.27 -10.82 -12.27
C PRO A 67 1.74 -10.97 -13.72
N THR A 68 2.11 -12.19 -14.13
CA THR A 68 2.50 -12.51 -15.51
C THR A 68 1.31 -12.54 -16.48
N GLU A 69 0.13 -12.89 -15.97
CA GLU A 69 -1.10 -13.06 -16.75
C GLU A 69 -2.30 -12.53 -15.96
N PRO A 70 -2.47 -11.20 -15.88
CA PRO A 70 -3.57 -10.59 -15.14
C PRO A 70 -4.89 -10.86 -15.86
N LYS A 71 -5.88 -11.43 -15.16
CA LYS A 71 -7.21 -11.74 -15.73
C LYS A 71 -8.17 -10.54 -15.70
N CYS A 72 -7.72 -9.40 -15.19
CA CYS A 72 -8.52 -8.19 -15.03
C CYS A 72 -7.65 -6.94 -15.24
N GLY A 73 -8.16 -5.96 -16.00
CA GLY A 73 -7.43 -4.71 -16.26
C GLY A 73 -7.06 -3.92 -15.01
N PHE A 74 -7.91 -3.93 -13.98
CA PHE A 74 -7.60 -3.30 -12.68
C PHE A 74 -6.43 -3.98 -11.96
N SER A 75 -6.37 -5.30 -12.01
CA SER A 75 -5.25 -6.06 -11.46
C SER A 75 -3.95 -5.77 -12.23
N GLY A 76 -4.01 -5.68 -13.55
CA GLY A 76 -2.86 -5.31 -14.39
C GLY A 76 -2.32 -3.90 -14.08
N LYS A 77 -3.20 -2.92 -13.83
CA LYS A 77 -2.79 -1.56 -13.44
C LYS A 77 -1.94 -1.55 -12.17
N VAL A 78 -2.37 -2.24 -11.12
CA VAL A 78 -1.61 -2.29 -9.85
C VAL A 78 -0.26 -2.97 -10.03
N VAL A 79 -0.20 -4.06 -10.80
CA VAL A 79 1.06 -4.74 -11.14
C VAL A 79 2.01 -3.79 -11.87
N ALA A 80 1.51 -3.05 -12.86
CA ALA A 80 2.33 -2.08 -13.59
C ALA A 80 2.90 -0.98 -12.68
N ILE A 81 2.08 -0.44 -11.76
CA ILE A 81 2.51 0.58 -10.79
C ILE A 81 3.62 0.04 -9.88
N LEU A 82 3.45 -1.17 -9.33
CA LEU A 82 4.45 -1.77 -8.45
C LEU A 82 5.77 -2.06 -9.20
N GLN A 83 5.69 -2.46 -10.47
CA GLN A 83 6.86 -2.66 -11.33
C GLN A 83 7.57 -1.34 -11.66
N GLU A 84 6.82 -0.26 -11.92
CA GLU A 84 7.35 1.08 -12.18
C GLU A 84 8.10 1.63 -10.96
N GLU A 85 7.55 1.44 -9.76
CA GLU A 85 8.20 1.78 -8.49
C GLU A 85 9.32 0.81 -8.09
N LYS A 86 9.59 -0.22 -8.91
CA LYS A 86 10.61 -1.26 -8.69
C LYS A 86 10.47 -1.97 -7.34
N VAL A 87 9.23 -2.16 -6.89
CA VAL A 87 8.93 -2.85 -5.64
C VAL A 87 8.97 -4.35 -5.88
N THR A 88 9.65 -5.09 -5.00
CA THR A 88 9.50 -6.55 -4.95
C THR A 88 8.24 -6.88 -4.16
N PHE A 89 7.30 -7.60 -4.78
CA PHE A 89 6.03 -7.98 -4.17
C PHE A 89 5.69 -9.42 -4.49
N GLU A 90 4.86 -10.02 -3.64
CA GLU A 90 4.26 -11.33 -3.88
C GLU A 90 2.76 -11.16 -4.19
N SER A 91 2.21 -12.12 -4.93
CA SER A 91 0.83 -12.04 -5.39
C SER A 91 0.05 -13.32 -5.07
N PHE A 92 -1.23 -13.17 -4.76
CA PHE A 92 -2.12 -14.29 -4.52
C PHE A 92 -3.34 -14.21 -5.45
N ASP A 93 -3.59 -15.29 -6.19
CA ASP A 93 -4.75 -15.40 -7.08
C ASP A 93 -5.99 -15.81 -6.28
N ILE A 94 -6.85 -14.84 -6.00
CA ILE A 94 -8.10 -15.05 -5.24
C ILE A 94 -9.12 -15.93 -5.98
N LEU A 95 -8.91 -16.24 -7.25
CA LEU A 95 -9.76 -17.17 -7.99
C LEU A 95 -9.46 -18.63 -7.66
N THR A 96 -8.31 -18.91 -7.03
CA THR A 96 -7.90 -20.28 -6.69
C THR A 96 -8.48 -20.77 -5.37
N ASP A 97 -8.82 -19.85 -4.45
CA ASP A 97 -9.33 -20.16 -3.12
C ASP A 97 -10.49 -19.21 -2.77
N GLU A 98 -11.71 -19.75 -2.80
CA GLU A 98 -12.93 -18.98 -2.53
C GLU A 98 -13.08 -18.66 -1.03
N GLU A 99 -12.52 -19.47 -0.14
CA GLU A 99 -12.53 -19.17 1.31
C GLU A 99 -11.70 -17.94 1.60
N VAL A 100 -10.49 -17.87 1.03
CA VAL A 100 -9.62 -16.69 1.16
C VAL A 100 -10.27 -15.46 0.54
N ARG A 101 -10.95 -15.62 -0.60
CA ARG A 101 -11.66 -14.53 -1.29
C ARG A 101 -12.80 -13.95 -0.46
N GLN A 102 -13.65 -14.78 0.14
CA GLN A 102 -14.74 -14.27 0.97
C GLN A 102 -14.22 -13.77 2.31
N GLY A 103 -13.25 -14.47 2.89
CA GLY A 103 -12.62 -14.10 4.15
C GLY A 103 -11.92 -12.74 4.09
N LEU A 104 -11.15 -12.45 3.04
CA LEU A 104 -10.48 -11.15 2.86
C LEU A 104 -11.46 -9.99 2.73
N LYS A 105 -12.61 -10.17 2.08
CA LYS A 105 -13.62 -9.09 2.00
C LYS A 105 -14.11 -8.68 3.38
N VAL A 106 -14.32 -9.66 4.26
CA VAL A 106 -14.79 -9.44 5.63
C VAL A 106 -13.64 -8.91 6.51
N TYR A 107 -12.46 -9.54 6.45
CA TYR A 107 -11.28 -9.16 7.21
C TYR A 107 -10.89 -7.70 7.00
N SER A 108 -10.96 -7.26 5.74
CA SER A 108 -10.46 -5.94 5.32
C SER A 108 -11.57 -4.92 5.15
N ASN A 109 -12.82 -5.35 5.36
CA ASN A 109 -14.03 -4.59 5.09
C ASN A 109 -14.03 -3.96 3.68
N TRP A 110 -13.52 -4.69 2.69
CA TRP A 110 -13.29 -4.20 1.33
C TRP A 110 -13.88 -5.15 0.28
N SER A 111 -14.86 -4.68 -0.48
CA SER A 111 -15.67 -5.53 -1.37
C SER A 111 -15.02 -5.82 -2.73
N SER A 112 -13.98 -5.08 -3.11
CA SER A 112 -13.38 -5.11 -4.46
C SER A 112 -11.97 -5.71 -4.49
N TYR A 113 -11.54 -6.14 -5.68
CA TYR A 113 -10.19 -6.60 -5.98
C TYR A 113 -9.68 -5.89 -7.24
N PRO A 114 -8.37 -5.61 -7.35
CA PRO A 114 -7.26 -6.05 -6.48
C PRO A 114 -7.21 -5.34 -5.11
N GLN A 115 -6.54 -5.93 -4.13
CA GLN A 115 -6.24 -5.34 -2.81
C GLN A 115 -4.74 -5.41 -2.53
N LEU A 116 -4.12 -4.28 -2.19
CA LEU A 116 -2.69 -4.17 -1.87
C LEU A 116 -2.48 -4.05 -0.36
N TYR A 117 -1.59 -4.88 0.17
CA TYR A 117 -1.13 -4.82 1.55
C TYR A 117 0.35 -4.52 1.63
N ILE A 118 0.73 -3.69 2.59
CA ILE A 118 2.12 -3.40 2.93
C ILE A 118 2.30 -3.66 4.43
N LYS A 119 3.16 -4.61 4.78
CA LYS A 119 3.45 -5.02 6.17
C LYS A 119 2.18 -5.29 7.00
N GLY A 120 1.24 -6.04 6.45
CA GLY A 120 -0.01 -6.35 7.17
C GLY A 120 -1.12 -5.32 7.02
N GLU A 121 -0.81 -4.11 6.56
CA GLU A 121 -1.77 -3.01 6.47
C GLU A 121 -2.38 -2.91 5.06
N LEU A 122 -3.71 -2.78 4.99
CA LEU A 122 -4.42 -2.54 3.73
C LEU A 122 -4.13 -1.11 3.25
N ILE A 123 -3.56 -0.99 2.05
CA ILE A 123 -3.40 0.30 1.37
C ILE A 123 -4.65 0.66 0.59
N GLY A 124 -5.25 -0.33 -0.09
CA GLY A 124 -6.51 -0.16 -0.80
C GLY A 124 -6.59 -0.92 -2.12
N GLY A 125 -7.52 -0.49 -2.97
CA GLY A 125 -7.76 -1.06 -4.29
C GLY A 125 -7.00 -0.38 -5.43
N SER A 126 -7.32 -0.75 -6.67
CA SER A 126 -6.62 -0.23 -7.87
C SER A 126 -6.66 1.29 -8.00
N ASP A 127 -7.80 1.93 -7.72
CA ASP A 127 -7.97 3.37 -7.95
C ASP A 127 -7.20 4.17 -6.89
N ILE A 128 -7.27 3.75 -5.63
CA ILE A 128 -6.52 4.36 -4.51
C ILE A 128 -5.02 4.24 -4.76
N VAL A 129 -4.53 3.06 -5.13
CA VAL A 129 -3.10 2.86 -5.41
C VAL A 129 -2.64 3.75 -6.58
N LEU A 130 -3.46 3.92 -7.61
CA LEU A 130 -3.16 4.81 -8.73
C LEU A 130 -3.13 6.29 -8.31
N GLU A 131 -4.04 6.73 -7.46
CA GLU A 131 -4.04 8.10 -6.92
C GLU A 131 -2.83 8.35 -6.02
N MET A 132 -2.51 7.39 -5.14
CA MET A 132 -1.33 7.46 -4.27
C MET A 132 -0.01 7.42 -5.03
N GLN A 133 0.05 6.73 -6.18
CA GLN A 133 1.19 6.79 -7.07
C GLN A 133 1.33 8.21 -7.66
N LYS A 134 0.23 8.77 -8.19
CA LYS A 134 0.22 10.12 -8.78
C LYS A 134 0.57 11.22 -7.78
N SER A 135 0.14 11.08 -6.52
CA SER A 135 0.47 12.01 -5.44
C SER A 135 1.89 11.81 -4.90
N GLY A 136 2.54 10.69 -5.21
CA GLY A 136 3.84 10.28 -4.66
C GLY A 136 3.75 9.74 -3.22
N GLU A 137 2.55 9.61 -2.66
CA GLU A 137 2.33 9.09 -1.31
C GLU A 137 2.69 7.59 -1.20
N LEU A 138 2.40 6.81 -2.23
CA LEU A 138 2.75 5.38 -2.26
C LEU A 138 4.24 5.17 -2.04
N LYS A 139 5.07 5.95 -2.75
CA LYS A 139 6.53 5.89 -2.64
C LYS A 139 7.00 6.30 -1.25
N ARG A 140 6.38 7.31 -0.64
CA ARG A 140 6.70 7.73 0.74
C ARG A 140 6.45 6.59 1.74
N ILE A 141 5.29 5.93 1.66
CA ILE A 141 4.95 4.80 2.52
C ILE A 141 5.93 3.65 2.31
N LEU A 142 6.26 3.33 1.06
CA LEU A 142 7.22 2.27 0.75
C LEU A 142 8.62 2.55 1.32
N VAL A 143 9.08 3.80 1.29
CA VAL A 143 10.35 4.22 1.89
C VAL A 143 10.27 4.21 3.42
N GLU A 144 9.18 4.72 4.01
CA GLU A 144 8.96 4.73 5.46
C GLU A 144 8.92 3.31 6.04
N LYS A 145 8.26 2.39 5.33
CA LYS A 145 8.22 0.97 5.68
C LYS A 145 9.53 0.25 5.29
N GLY A 146 10.50 0.92 4.66
CA GLY A 146 11.81 0.35 4.31
C GLY A 146 11.77 -0.73 3.23
N ILE A 147 10.77 -0.70 2.35
CA ILE A 147 10.65 -1.62 1.21
C ILE A 147 11.55 -1.17 0.06
N ILE A 148 11.59 0.14 -0.20
CA ILE A 148 12.47 0.76 -1.18
C ILE A 148 13.57 1.52 -0.45
N GLN A 149 14.82 1.28 -0.84
CA GLN A 149 15.96 2.09 -0.42
C GLN A 149 15.86 3.47 -1.08
N LYS A 150 15.90 4.54 -0.30
CA LYS A 150 15.95 5.91 -0.85
C LYS A 150 17.28 6.04 -1.60
N GLU A 151 17.27 6.06 -2.92
CA GLU A 151 18.50 6.33 -3.70
C GLU A 151 19.06 7.69 -3.25
N THR A 152 20.13 7.65 -2.47
CA THR A 152 20.86 8.87 -2.11
C THR A 152 21.73 9.30 -3.30
N PRO A 153 22.05 10.59 -3.42
CA PRO A 153 23.08 11.05 -4.36
C PRO A 153 24.39 10.27 -4.19
N GLU A 154 24.72 9.87 -2.96
CA GLU A 154 25.88 9.05 -2.64
C GLU A 154 25.78 7.64 -3.23
N ASP A 155 24.62 6.99 -3.20
CA ASP A 155 24.43 5.65 -3.80
C ASP A 155 24.57 5.70 -5.32
N ARG A 156 24.05 6.77 -5.94
CA ARG A 156 24.25 7.04 -7.38
C ARG A 156 25.73 7.25 -7.68
N LEU A 157 26.43 8.02 -6.86
CA LEU A 157 27.86 8.29 -7.01
C LEU A 157 28.70 7.01 -6.82
N LYS A 158 28.42 6.21 -5.79
CA LYS A 158 29.10 4.92 -5.52
C LYS A 158 28.89 3.94 -6.67
N SER A 159 27.68 3.83 -7.20
CA SER A 159 27.39 2.99 -8.36
C SER A 159 28.23 3.41 -9.58
N LEU A 160 28.31 4.71 -9.85
CA LEU A 160 29.13 5.25 -10.93
C LEU A 160 30.62 4.98 -10.73
N ILE A 161 31.16 5.20 -9.51
CA ILE A 161 32.58 4.97 -9.19
C ILE A 161 32.92 3.48 -9.31
N THR A 162 32.02 2.60 -8.91
CA THR A 162 32.26 1.15 -8.93
C THR A 162 32.11 0.57 -10.34
N SER A 163 31.31 1.19 -11.21
CA SER A 163 31.08 0.71 -12.57
C SER A 163 32.29 0.88 -13.52
N SER A 164 33.23 1.75 -13.20
CA SER A 164 34.35 2.11 -14.06
C SER A 164 35.68 2.10 -13.29
N PRO A 165 36.74 1.46 -13.80
CA PRO A 165 38.04 1.43 -13.13
C PRO A 165 38.73 2.80 -13.06
N VAL A 166 38.35 3.74 -13.93
CA VAL A 166 38.81 5.13 -13.91
C VAL A 166 37.62 6.04 -14.19
N MET A 167 37.39 7.03 -13.32
CA MET A 167 36.38 8.08 -13.50
C MET A 167 37.06 9.44 -13.47
N LEU A 168 36.76 10.27 -14.48
CA LEU A 168 37.19 11.67 -14.54
C LEU A 168 36.06 12.57 -14.04
N PHE A 169 36.23 13.20 -12.88
CA PHE A 169 35.33 14.25 -12.41
C PHE A 169 35.80 15.58 -12.98
N MET A 170 35.10 16.10 -13.99
CA MET A 170 35.40 17.42 -14.56
C MET A 170 34.21 18.36 -14.41
N LYS A 171 34.49 19.63 -14.13
CA LYS A 171 33.48 20.68 -14.21
C LYS A 171 33.25 21.02 -15.68
N GLY A 172 31.99 20.96 -16.13
CA GLY A 172 31.63 21.13 -17.55
C GLY A 172 31.47 19.79 -18.28
N ASN A 173 31.66 19.79 -19.61
CA ASN A 173 31.55 18.57 -20.42
C ASN A 173 32.83 18.38 -21.28
N PRO A 174 33.09 17.18 -21.83
CA PRO A 174 34.34 16.92 -22.56
C PRO A 174 34.62 17.82 -23.77
N ARG A 175 33.57 18.48 -24.30
CA ARG A 175 33.68 19.43 -25.43
C ARG A 175 33.79 20.89 -24.99
N ASN A 176 33.44 21.19 -23.75
CA ASN A 176 33.46 22.52 -23.15
C ASN A 176 33.76 22.40 -21.65
N PRO A 177 35.02 22.09 -21.27
CA PRO A 177 35.44 22.07 -19.88
C PRO A 177 35.26 23.47 -19.27
N GLN A 178 34.54 23.55 -18.16
CA GLN A 178 34.32 24.80 -17.46
C GLN A 178 35.41 25.00 -16.40
N MET A 179 36.47 25.70 -16.79
CA MET A 179 37.38 26.31 -15.83
C MET A 179 36.74 27.59 -15.28
N TRP A 180 36.40 27.61 -14.00
CA TRP A 180 36.33 28.88 -13.28
C TRP A 180 37.64 29.06 -12.52
N PHE A 181 38.42 30.05 -12.93
CA PHE A 181 39.28 30.76 -12.00
C PHE A 181 38.39 31.72 -11.22
N GLN A 182 37.85 31.25 -10.11
CA GLN A 182 37.36 32.15 -9.07
C GLN A 182 37.72 31.50 -7.74
N LEU A 183 38.73 32.06 -7.07
CA LEU A 183 38.99 31.82 -5.65
C LEU A 183 37.68 32.14 -4.92
N GLN A 184 36.95 31.10 -4.57
CA GLN A 184 35.83 31.21 -3.65
C GLN A 184 36.32 30.54 -2.37
N SER A 185 36.71 31.38 -1.42
CA SER A 185 36.99 30.97 -0.06
C SER A 185 35.72 30.33 0.50
N CYS A 186 35.75 29.01 0.72
CA CYS A 186 34.72 28.34 1.51
C CYS A 186 35.12 28.50 2.98
N GLU A 187 34.29 29.19 3.77
CA GLU A 187 34.42 29.17 5.22
C GLU A 187 33.94 27.82 5.76
N CYS A 188 34.86 27.04 6.31
CA CYS A 188 34.54 25.89 7.15
C CYS A 188 34.17 26.39 8.56
N PRO A 189 33.17 25.80 9.24
CA PRO A 189 32.67 26.26 10.53
C PRO A 189 33.62 26.08 11.74
N GLU A 190 34.90 25.74 11.53
CA GLU A 190 35.87 25.53 12.63
C GLU A 190 37.20 26.26 12.45
N GLY A 191 37.27 27.32 11.64
CA GLY A 191 38.37 28.31 11.70
C GLY A 191 39.76 27.83 11.27
N GLU A 192 39.92 26.59 10.78
CA GLU A 192 41.18 26.11 10.18
C GLU A 192 41.10 26.11 8.65
N TRP A 193 42.09 26.73 8.02
CA TRP A 193 42.23 26.80 6.56
C TRP A 193 42.69 25.44 6.02
N CYS A 194 41.75 24.61 5.57
CA CYS A 194 42.09 23.39 4.84
C CYS A 194 42.44 23.72 3.38
N GLN A 195 43.74 23.69 3.03
CA GLN A 195 44.16 23.54 1.63
C GLN A 195 43.92 22.10 1.20
N PHE A 196 42.74 21.81 0.67
CA PHE A 196 42.53 20.57 -0.06
C PHE A 196 42.94 20.75 -1.52
N TRP A 197 44.06 20.15 -1.90
CA TRP A 197 44.33 19.80 -3.29
C TRP A 197 43.50 18.55 -3.60
N VAL A 198 42.34 18.73 -4.24
CA VAL A 198 41.62 17.61 -4.85
C VAL A 198 42.13 17.48 -6.28
N LEU A 199 42.89 16.42 -6.54
CA LEU A 199 43.30 15.96 -7.87
C LEU A 199 42.07 15.60 -8.73
#